data_AF-A0A258R337-F1
#
_entry.id   AF-A0A258R337-F1
#
_cell.length_a   1.000
_cell.length_b   1.000
_cell.length_c   1.000
_cell.angle_alpha   90.00
_cell.angle_beta   90.00
_cell.angle_gamma   90.00
#
_symmetry.space_group_name_H-M   'P 1'
#
loop_
_entity.id
_entity.type
_entity.pdbx_description
1 polymer ?
#
loop_
_entity_poly.entity_id
_entity_poly.type
_entity_poly.pdbx_seq_one_letter_code
_entity_poly.pdbx_strand_id
1 'polypeptide(L)'
;YIPIGDFFSAQRNYGGKSASGSFYVDLSGSYDLSSMGAPGFGVIGHLGYQDLRGAAKLTNTAGKVKSDYVDWKLGVTYTFSNGYVAGLTYVDTSIDIVNAGGSPTRIISGATGVLSLSKTF
;
A
#
# COMPACT_ATOMS: atom_id res chain seq x y z
N TYR A 1 23.37 -7.45 8.03
CA TYR A 1 22.90 -6.25 7.33
C TYR A 1 21.92 -6.72 6.27
N ILE A 2 20.62 -6.64 6.55
CA ILE A 2 19.58 -7.00 5.58
C ILE A 2 19.30 -5.70 4.83
N PRO A 3 19.78 -5.53 3.59
CA PRO A 3 19.58 -4.29 2.87
C PRO A 3 18.08 -4.08 2.69
N ILE A 4 17.69 -2.82 2.78
CA ILE A 4 16.32 -2.28 2.67
C ILE A 4 15.66 -2.59 1.30
N GLY A 5 16.31 -3.39 0.45
CA GLY A 5 15.82 -3.85 -0.85
C GLY A 5 14.97 -5.13 -0.82
N ASP A 6 14.85 -5.81 0.33
CA ASP A 6 13.95 -6.97 0.49
C ASP A 6 12.54 -6.57 1.00
N PHE A 7 12.33 -5.29 1.36
CA PHE A 7 10.98 -4.79 1.55
C PHE A 7 10.27 -4.78 0.19
N PHE A 8 9.05 -5.33 0.13
CA PHE A 8 8.17 -5.43 -1.05
C PHE A 8 8.28 -6.66 -1.96
N SER A 9 8.97 -7.74 -1.57
CA SER A 9 8.95 -8.99 -2.35
C SER A 9 9.38 -8.79 -3.82
N ALA A 10 10.36 -7.91 -4.07
CA ALA A 10 11.08 -7.83 -5.35
C ALA A 10 11.96 -9.08 -5.50
N GLN A 11 11.29 -10.20 -5.76
CA GLN A 11 11.90 -11.51 -5.89
C GLN A 11 12.97 -11.44 -6.99
N ARG A 12 14.16 -11.93 -6.66
CA ARG A 12 15.32 -12.15 -7.55
C ARG A 12 14.95 -13.16 -8.65
N ASN A 13 14.00 -12.81 -9.52
CA ASN A 13 13.30 -13.77 -10.36
C ASN A 13 14.03 -14.09 -11.67
N TYR A 14 15.02 -13.30 -12.09
CA TYR A 14 15.79 -13.58 -13.31
C TYR A 14 17.30 -13.43 -13.08
N GLY A 15 17.97 -14.55 -12.81
CA GLY A 15 19.41 -14.70 -13.03
C GLY A 15 20.35 -13.95 -12.08
N GLY A 16 19.94 -13.65 -10.85
CA GLY A 16 20.84 -13.10 -9.82
C GLY A 16 21.33 -11.67 -10.07
N LYS A 17 20.74 -10.95 -11.03
CA LYS A 17 21.11 -9.56 -11.34
C LYS A 17 20.45 -8.58 -10.36
N SER A 18 21.13 -7.47 -10.10
CA SER A 18 20.77 -6.49 -9.06
C SER A 18 19.45 -5.77 -9.37
N ALA A 19 18.71 -5.40 -8.32
CA ALA A 19 17.55 -4.49 -8.38
C ALA A 19 17.97 -2.99 -8.36
N SER A 20 19.27 -2.72 -8.58
CA SER A 20 19.86 -1.38 -8.56
C SER A 20 19.11 -0.41 -9.48
N GLY A 21 18.81 0.77 -8.97
CA GLY A 21 18.03 1.81 -9.67
C GLY A 21 16.52 1.76 -9.44
N SER A 22 16.01 0.77 -8.70
CA SER A 22 14.61 0.78 -8.26
C SER A 22 14.39 1.89 -7.21
N PHE A 23 13.24 2.55 -7.25
CA PHE A 23 12.89 3.59 -6.30
C PHE A 23 11.39 3.56 -5.98
N TYR A 24 11.05 4.06 -4.80
CA TYR A 24 9.67 4.26 -4.35
C TYR A 24 9.47 5.73 -4.02
N VAL A 25 8.38 6.31 -4.51
CA VAL A 25 7.94 7.65 -4.14
C VAL A 25 6.65 7.52 -3.34
N ASP A 26 6.63 8.13 -2.17
CA ASP A 26 5.48 8.18 -1.27
C ASP A 26 5.00 9.62 -1.14
N LEU A 27 3.70 9.83 -1.38
CA LEU A 27 3.01 11.05 -1.05
C LEU A 27 1.83 10.69 -0.14
N SER A 28 1.93 11.09 1.12
CA SER A 28 0.88 10.88 2.11
C SER A 28 0.54 12.16 2.85
N GLY A 29 -0.70 12.25 3.30
CA GLY A 29 -1.19 13.42 4.02
C GLY A 29 -2.44 13.09 4.82
N SER A 30 -2.63 13.82 5.91
CA SER A 30 -3.86 13.80 6.69
C SER A 30 -4.35 15.21 6.92
N TYR A 31 -5.67 15.36 6.97
CA TYR A 31 -6.31 16.66 7.17
C TYR A 31 -7.48 16.54 8.13
N ASP A 32 -7.57 17.48 9.07
CA ASP A 32 -8.66 17.61 10.03
C ASP A 32 -9.77 18.49 9.44
N LEU A 33 -10.97 17.93 9.32
CA LEU A 33 -12.13 18.60 8.71
C LEU A 33 -12.90 19.49 9.71
N SER A 34 -12.42 19.66 10.94
CA SER A 34 -12.99 20.60 11.92
C SER A 34 -13.09 22.01 11.37
N SER A 35 -12.06 22.48 10.66
CA SER A 35 -12.02 23.78 9.99
C SER A 35 -13.07 23.94 8.88
N MET A 36 -13.64 22.84 8.38
CA MET A 36 -14.63 22.79 7.30
C MET A 36 -16.04 22.50 7.81
N GLY A 37 -16.28 22.57 9.12
CA GLY A 37 -17.60 22.35 9.74
C GLY A 37 -17.93 20.89 10.04
N ALA A 38 -16.97 19.97 9.94
CA ALA A 38 -17.12 18.57 10.32
C ALA A 38 -16.19 18.22 11.50
N PRO A 39 -16.49 18.70 12.73
CA PRO A 39 -15.65 18.46 13.89
C PRO A 39 -15.52 16.97 14.20
N GLY A 40 -14.32 16.54 14.56
CA GLY A 40 -14.00 15.15 14.86
C GLY A 40 -13.71 14.29 13.62
N PHE A 41 -14.06 14.75 12.42
CA PHE A 41 -13.72 14.03 11.19
C PHE A 41 -12.32 14.37 10.69
N GLY A 42 -11.58 13.34 10.31
CA GLY A 42 -10.31 13.46 9.60
C GLY A 42 -10.35 12.68 8.29
N VAL A 43 -9.50 13.09 7.36
CA VAL A 43 -9.22 12.33 6.13
C VAL A 43 -7.74 12.01 6.07
N ILE A 44 -7.41 10.85 5.52
CA ILE A 44 -6.03 10.44 5.26
C ILE A 44 -5.93 9.91 3.84
N GLY A 45 -4.93 10.39 3.11
CA GLY A 45 -4.61 9.96 1.76
C GLY A 45 -3.17 9.50 1.67
N HIS A 46 -2.92 8.55 0.79
CA HIS A 46 -1.60 8.05 0.41
C HIS A 46 -1.64 7.68 -1.06
N LEU A 47 -0.61 8.07 -1.79
CA LEU A 47 -0.32 7.62 -3.14
C LEU A 47 1.16 7.23 -3.21
N GLY A 48 1.42 5.98 -3.57
CA GLY A 48 2.73 5.40 -3.73
C GLY A 48 2.99 5.02 -5.18
N TYR A 49 4.20 5.27 -5.67
CA TYR A 49 4.67 4.79 -6.96
C TYR A 49 5.99 4.04 -6.81
N GLN A 50 6.01 2.79 -7.24
CA GLN A 50 7.19 1.95 -7.29
C GLN A 50 7.66 1.78 -8.74
N ASP A 51 8.90 2.12 -9.02
CA ASP A 51 9.62 1.71 -10.23
C ASP A 51 10.61 0.59 -9.86
N LEU A 52 10.57 -0.52 -10.60
CA LEU A 52 11.37 -1.73 -10.44
C LEU A 52 12.31 -1.88 -11.65
N ARG A 53 13.59 -1.66 -11.40
CA ARG A 53 14.65 -1.71 -12.40
C ARG A 53 15.52 -2.96 -12.27
N GLY A 54 16.27 -3.23 -13.33
CA GLY A 54 17.13 -4.41 -13.40
C GLY A 54 16.33 -5.72 -13.44
N ALA A 55 16.69 -6.67 -12.58
CA ALA A 55 16.04 -7.98 -12.51
C ALA A 55 14.79 -8.00 -11.63
N ALA A 56 14.49 -6.90 -10.93
CA ALA A 56 13.26 -6.78 -10.17
C ALA A 56 12.10 -6.62 -11.17
N LYS A 57 11.27 -7.65 -11.23
CA LYS A 57 10.10 -7.73 -12.10
C LYS A 57 8.96 -8.39 -11.33
N LEU A 58 7.77 -7.84 -11.46
CA LEU A 58 6.56 -8.44 -10.92
C LEU A 58 5.79 -9.09 -12.06
N THR A 59 5.28 -10.28 -11.83
CA THR A 59 4.39 -10.95 -12.78
C THR A 59 2.97 -10.78 -12.27
N ASN A 60 2.12 -10.11 -13.05
CA ASN A 60 0.71 -10.00 -12.73
C ASN A 60 0.01 -11.37 -12.97
N THR A 61 -1.15 -11.59 -12.35
CA THR A 61 -2.09 -12.69 -12.58
C THR A 61 -2.30 -13.05 -14.07
N ALA A 62 -2.24 -12.08 -14.99
CA ALA A 62 -2.33 -12.31 -16.45
C ALA A 62 -1.03 -12.82 -17.11
N GLY A 63 0.00 -13.18 -16.34
CA GLY A 63 1.31 -13.59 -16.84
C GLY A 63 2.15 -12.43 -17.42
N LYS A 64 1.67 -11.19 -17.33
CA LYS A 64 2.37 -10.01 -17.82
C LYS A 64 3.40 -9.53 -16.81
N VAL A 65 4.63 -9.38 -17.27
CA VAL A 65 5.71 -8.80 -16.47
C VAL A 65 5.54 -7.29 -16.42
N LYS A 66 5.35 -6.74 -15.23
CA LYS A 66 5.37 -5.31 -14.93
C LYS A 66 6.65 -4.90 -14.21
N SER A 67 7.11 -3.70 -14.52
CA SER A 67 8.26 -3.05 -13.91
C SER A 67 7.87 -1.92 -12.98
N ASP A 68 6.59 -1.63 -12.83
CA ASP A 68 6.11 -0.52 -12.04
C ASP A 68 4.70 -0.81 -11.54
N TYR A 69 4.36 -0.22 -10.39
CA TYR A 69 3.02 -0.23 -9.85
C TYR A 69 2.74 1.04 -9.04
N VAL A 70 1.45 1.33 -8.90
CA VAL A 70 0.94 2.41 -8.05
C VAL A 70 0.11 1.76 -6.96
N ASP A 71 0.32 2.16 -5.71
CA ASP A 71 -0.55 1.83 -4.59
C ASP A 71 -1.18 3.11 -4.05
N TRP A 72 -2.40 3.00 -3.55
CA TRP A 72 -3.08 4.15 -2.97
C TRP A 72 -3.94 3.71 -1.80
N LYS A 73 -4.14 4.66 -0.89
CA LYS A 73 -5.00 4.49 0.27
C LYS A 73 -5.76 5.77 0.53
N LEU A 74 -7.04 5.62 0.79
CA LEU A 74 -7.92 6.70 1.22
C LEU A 74 -8.66 6.25 2.47
N GLY A 75 -8.65 7.07 3.50
CA GLY A 75 -9.32 6.79 4.74
C GLY A 75 -10.00 8.01 5.34
N VAL A 76 -10.99 7.71 6.17
CA VAL A 76 -11.68 8.67 7.02
C VAL A 76 -11.53 8.22 8.46
N THR A 77 -11.42 9.18 9.36
CA THR A 77 -11.42 8.95 10.80
C THR A 77 -12.51 9.78 11.46
N TYR A 78 -13.02 9.29 12.58
CA TYR A 78 -13.93 10.03 13.42
C TYR A 78 -13.53 9.91 14.88
N THR A 79 -13.29 11.05 15.53
CA THR A 79 -12.94 11.16 16.93
C THR A 79 -14.20 11.46 17.73
N PHE A 80 -14.58 10.53 18.59
CA PHE A 80 -15.69 10.66 19.51
C PHE A 80 -15.28 11.50 20.72
N SER A 81 -16.25 12.21 21.31
CA SER A 81 -16.02 13.05 22.51
C SER A 81 -15.58 12.27 23.75
N ASN A 82 -15.81 10.96 23.78
CA ASN A 82 -15.38 10.05 24.83
C ASN A 82 -13.97 9.47 24.61
N GLY A 83 -13.19 10.03 23.68
CA GLY A 83 -11.80 9.64 23.42
C GLY A 83 -11.65 8.40 22.54
N TYR A 84 -12.72 7.89 21.94
CA TYR A 84 -12.58 6.85 20.93
C TYR A 84 -12.28 7.46 19.55
N VAL A 85 -11.59 6.71 18.71
CA VAL A 85 -11.35 7.05 17.31
C VAL A 85 -11.74 5.86 16.45
N ALA A 86 -12.72 6.04 15.57
CA ALA A 86 -13.02 5.08 14.51
C ALA A 86 -12.27 5.47 13.24
N GLY A 87 -11.80 4.49 12.48
CA GLY A 87 -11.17 4.69 11.18
C GLY A 87 -11.74 3.71 10.16
N LEU A 88 -12.04 4.20 8.96
CA LEU A 88 -12.36 3.37 7.81
C LEU A 88 -11.41 3.74 6.68
N THR A 89 -10.74 2.74 6.13
CA THR A 89 -9.71 2.94 5.11
C THR A 89 -9.91 1.96 3.97
N TYR A 90 -9.73 2.42 2.75
CA TYR A 90 -9.67 1.60 1.55
C TYR A 90 -8.27 1.67 0.97
N VAL A 91 -7.68 0.50 0.71
CA VAL A 91 -6.32 0.35 0.16
C VAL A 91 -6.43 -0.46 -1.11
N ASP A 92 -5.75 -0.02 -2.17
CA ASP A 92 -5.76 -0.73 -3.45
C ASP A 92 -4.46 -0.46 -4.23
N THR A 93 -4.22 -1.24 -5.28
CA THR A 93 -3.04 -1.10 -6.14
C THR A 93 -3.35 -1.44 -7.60
N SER A 94 -2.58 -0.87 -8.53
CA SER A 94 -2.78 -1.03 -9.98
C SER A 94 -2.23 -2.36 -10.55
N ILE A 95 -1.82 -3.29 -9.70
CA ILE A 95 -1.30 -4.60 -10.08
C ILE A 95 -2.00 -5.73 -9.33
N ASP A 96 -2.47 -6.72 -10.08
CA ASP A 96 -2.97 -7.98 -9.53
C ASP A 96 -1.82 -8.99 -9.43
N ILE A 97 -1.47 -9.40 -8.22
CA ILE A 97 -0.41 -10.35 -7.92
C ILE A 97 -1.04 -11.56 -7.24
N VAL A 98 -0.72 -12.75 -7.72
CA VAL A 98 -1.07 -14.01 -7.07
C VAL A 98 0.07 -14.50 -6.18
N ASN A 99 -0.27 -15.17 -5.08
CA ASN A 99 0.72 -15.79 -4.22
C ASN A 99 1.40 -16.96 -4.95
N ALA A 100 2.60 -16.74 -5.47
CA ALA A 100 3.38 -17.75 -6.19
C ALA A 100 4.02 -18.83 -5.27
N GLY A 101 4.04 -18.60 -3.94
CA GLY A 101 4.76 -19.44 -2.98
C GLY A 101 3.93 -20.54 -2.30
N GLY A 102 2.61 -20.56 -2.44
CA GLY A 102 1.79 -21.58 -1.76
C GLY A 102 0.34 -21.73 -2.21
N SER A 103 -0.23 -20.78 -2.96
CA SER A 103 -1.59 -20.91 -3.53
C SER A 103 -1.75 -19.98 -4.73
N PRO A 104 -1.54 -20.46 -5.98
CA PRO A 104 -1.50 -19.63 -7.18
C PRO A 104 -2.85 -19.00 -7.58
N THR A 105 -3.91 -19.27 -6.82
CA THR A 105 -5.26 -18.72 -7.02
C THR A 105 -5.57 -17.53 -6.13
N ARG A 106 -4.79 -17.28 -5.07
CA ARG A 106 -5.05 -16.19 -4.12
C ARG A 106 -4.39 -14.90 -4.59
N ILE A 107 -5.21 -13.92 -4.98
CA ILE A 107 -4.78 -12.55 -5.25
C ILE A 107 -4.44 -11.88 -3.91
N ILE A 108 -3.21 -11.36 -3.78
CA ILE A 108 -2.69 -10.73 -2.56
C ILE A 108 -2.61 -9.21 -2.65
N SER A 109 -2.92 -8.65 -3.82
CA SER A 109 -2.90 -7.22 -4.09
C SER A 109 -4.29 -6.67 -4.37
N GLY A 110 -5.34 -7.43 -4.02
CA GLY A 110 -6.71 -6.99 -4.20
C GLY A 110 -7.09 -5.89 -3.22
N ALA A 111 -8.01 -5.03 -3.65
CA ALA A 111 -8.54 -3.96 -2.84
C ALA A 111 -9.05 -4.45 -1.48
N THR A 112 -8.68 -3.75 -0.42
CA THR A 112 -8.97 -4.13 0.97
C THR A 112 -9.54 -2.95 1.75
N GLY A 113 -10.67 -3.19 2.41
CA GLY A 113 -11.22 -2.28 3.42
C GLY A 113 -10.69 -2.63 4.81
N VAL A 114 -10.23 -1.63 5.55
CA VAL A 114 -9.77 -1.75 6.94
C VAL A 114 -10.65 -0.89 7.83
N LEU A 115 -11.31 -1.52 8.80
CA LEU A 115 -12.03 -0.87 9.87
C LEU A 115 -11.20 -0.94 11.15
N SER A 116 -11.03 0.18 11.83
CA SER A 116 -10.33 0.26 13.12
C SER A 116 -11.15 1.02 14.14
N LEU A 117 -10.97 0.63 15.40
CA LEU A 117 -11.47 1.35 16.57
C LEU A 117 -10.34 1.41 17.59
N SER A 118 -10.05 2.60 18.11
CA SER A 118 -8.97 2.84 19.07
C SER A 118 -9.44 3.77 20.18
N LYS A 119 -8.79 3.72 21.34
CA LYS A 119 -9.07 4.60 22.48
C LYS A 119 -7.85 5.45 22.78
N THR A 120 -8.03 6.76 22.87
CA THR A 120 -7.00 7.71 23.30
C THR A 120 -6.88 7.71 24.82
N PHE A 121 -5.69 7.99 25.33
CA PHE A 121 -5.36 8.00 26.76
C PHE A 121 -5.90 9.23 27.49
#